data_AF-A0A379B4U7-F1
#
_entry.id   AF-A0A379B4U7-F1
#
_cell.length_a   1.000
_cell.length_b   1.000
_cell.length_c   1.000
_cell.angle_alpha   90.00
_cell.angle_beta   90.00
_cell.angle_gamma   90.00
#
_symmetry.space_group_name_H-M   'P 1'
#
loop_
_entity.id
_entity.type
_entity.pdbx_description
1 polymer ?
#
loop_
_entity_poly.entity_id
_entity_poly.type
_entity_poly.pdbx_seq_one_letter_code
_entity_poly.pdbx_strand_id
1 'polypeptide(L)'
;MRVFLLDLKILSEITKKEEITDTTFLVTDKEAEKIQQTLDNNGYFWIIDQYTIGCSGKPPKEISKWNDELKAWEDSPELKAEKHEKDLEKLWENIKVRRTLAAYTGVQVDNHWWHTDIESRLKYDDLSRLAVLNIFPDNEQWKTMDNTTVTLTLDLFKKLNGAIYEKTKQDFANADRLYKMAKELEEPLLQDINNGWSIGYALNLNEQ
;
A
#
# COMPACT_ATOMS: atom_id res chain seq x y z
N MET A 1 14.41 42.15 -19.89
CA MET A 1 13.83 42.27 -18.53
C MET A 1 12.83 41.14 -18.38
N ARG A 2 12.90 40.35 -17.30
CA ARG A 2 12.07 39.17 -17.14
C ARG A 2 10.65 39.57 -16.75
N VAL A 3 9.68 38.97 -17.44
CA VAL A 3 8.26 39.26 -17.24
C VAL A 3 7.45 37.98 -17.14
N PHE A 4 6.29 38.08 -16.51
CA PHE A 4 5.26 37.06 -16.56
C PHE A 4 4.04 37.61 -17.30
N LEU A 5 3.59 36.87 -18.32
CA LEU A 5 2.40 37.17 -19.10
C LEU A 5 1.25 36.33 -18.56
N LEU A 6 0.32 36.96 -17.83
CA LEU A 6 -0.76 36.25 -17.11
C LEU A 6 -1.77 35.59 -18.04
N ASP A 7 -2.09 36.23 -19.16
CA ASP A 7 -3.02 35.75 -20.19
C ASP A 7 -2.50 34.48 -20.89
N LEU A 8 -1.20 34.44 -21.17
CA LEU A 8 -0.54 33.29 -21.79
C LEU A 8 -0.03 32.27 -20.76
N LYS A 9 0.02 32.64 -19.48
CA LYS A 9 0.62 31.87 -18.39
C LYS A 9 2.06 31.41 -18.69
N ILE A 10 2.88 32.34 -19.21
CA ILE A 10 4.29 32.06 -19.54
C ILE A 10 5.24 33.10 -18.92
N LEU A 11 6.45 32.64 -18.57
CA LEU A 11 7.58 33.52 -18.30
C LEU A 11 8.27 33.87 -19.61
N SER A 12 8.57 35.15 -19.81
CA SER A 12 9.17 35.66 -21.04
C SER A 12 10.20 36.76 -20.74
N GLU A 13 10.89 37.22 -21.77
CA GLU A 13 11.75 38.40 -21.74
C GLU A 13 11.22 39.43 -22.73
N ILE A 14 10.96 40.64 -22.23
CA ILE A 14 10.57 41.77 -23.08
C ILE A 14 11.78 42.61 -23.44
N THR A 15 11.83 43.02 -24.70
CA THR A 15 12.89 43.87 -25.27
C THR A 15 12.39 45.23 -25.77
N LYS A 16 11.07 45.37 -26.00
CA LYS A 16 10.45 46.60 -26.51
C LYS A 16 9.30 47.06 -25.61
N LYS A 17 9.05 48.36 -25.52
CA LYS A 17 8.00 48.90 -24.62
C LYS A 17 6.59 48.60 -25.13
N GLU A 18 6.43 48.43 -26.43
CA GLU A 18 5.18 48.11 -27.10
C GLU A 18 4.68 46.69 -26.79
N GLU A 19 5.51 45.82 -26.20
CA GLU A 19 5.18 44.46 -25.77
C GLU A 19 4.59 44.40 -24.35
N ILE A 20 4.55 45.53 -23.63
CA ILE A 20 3.97 45.62 -22.28
C ILE A 20 2.47 45.86 -22.41
N THR A 21 1.68 44.88 -21.98
CA THR A 21 0.22 44.97 -21.89
C THR A 21 -0.22 45.08 -20.43
N ASP A 22 -1.52 45.24 -20.19
CA ASP A 22 -2.12 45.25 -18.85
C ASP A 22 -1.98 43.89 -18.12
N THR A 23 -1.55 42.83 -18.82
CA THR A 23 -1.33 41.48 -18.29
C THR A 23 0.16 41.12 -18.13
N THR A 24 1.05 42.08 -18.39
CA THR A 24 2.50 41.93 -18.28
C THR A 24 3.00 42.39 -16.92
N PHE A 25 3.53 41.45 -16.13
CA PHE A 25 4.08 41.73 -14.80
C PHE A 25 5.61 41.62 -14.83
N LEU A 26 6.30 42.63 -14.30
CA LEU A 26 7.75 42.56 -14.11
C LEU A 26 8.05 41.61 -12.95
N VAL A 27 8.97 40.68 -13.15
CA VAL A 27 9.27 39.66 -12.12
C VAL A 27 10.77 39.59 -11.86
N THR A 28 11.13 39.51 -10.59
CA THR A 28 12.50 39.17 -10.18
C THR A 28 12.78 37.68 -10.43
N ASP A 29 14.04 37.27 -10.41
CA ASP A 29 14.39 35.85 -10.59
C ASP A 29 13.77 34.95 -9.51
N LYS A 30 13.68 35.43 -8.26
CA LYS A 30 13.02 34.70 -7.16
C LYS A 30 11.52 34.54 -7.38
N GLU A 31 10.85 35.56 -7.90
CA GLU A 31 9.42 35.49 -8.22
C GLU A 31 9.19 34.59 -9.44
N ALA A 32 10.07 34.64 -10.43
CA ALA A 32 10.03 33.76 -11.60
C ALA A 32 10.17 32.28 -11.22
N GLU A 33 11.04 31.93 -10.26
CA GLU A 33 11.11 30.56 -9.72
C GLU A 33 9.79 30.11 -9.10
N LYS A 34 9.16 30.97 -8.28
CA LYS A 34 7.88 30.66 -7.63
C LYS A 34 6.73 30.55 -8.64
N ILE A 35 6.74 31.39 -9.67
CA ILE A 35 5.79 31.33 -10.79
C ILE A 35 5.98 30.04 -11.57
N GLN A 36 7.23 29.65 -11.88
CA GLN A 36 7.50 28.39 -12.56
C GLN A 36 7.00 27.19 -11.75
N GLN A 37 7.27 27.17 -10.44
CA GLN A 37 6.70 26.14 -9.55
C GLN A 37 5.18 26.13 -9.57
N THR A 38 4.54 27.29 -9.68
CA THR A 38 3.07 27.39 -9.79
C THR A 38 2.59 26.83 -11.13
N LEU A 39 3.27 27.12 -12.25
CA LEU A 39 2.96 26.56 -13.56
C LEU A 39 3.10 25.04 -13.60
N ASP A 40 4.22 24.51 -13.09
CA ASP A 40 4.53 23.08 -13.11
C ASP A 40 3.57 22.25 -12.27
N ASN A 41 2.91 22.87 -11.28
CA ASN A 41 1.98 22.20 -10.36
C ASN A 41 0.51 22.59 -10.60
N ASN A 42 0.18 23.17 -11.76
CA ASN A 42 -1.17 23.65 -12.09
C ASN A 42 -1.79 24.53 -11.00
N GLY A 43 -0.98 25.39 -10.38
CA GLY A 43 -1.43 26.31 -9.35
C GLY A 43 -2.20 27.52 -9.91
N TYR A 44 -2.50 28.44 -9.01
CA TYR A 44 -3.37 29.59 -9.24
C TYR A 44 -2.59 30.90 -9.23
N PHE A 45 -3.03 31.82 -10.08
CA PHE A 45 -2.47 33.16 -10.21
C PHE A 45 -3.57 34.18 -9.99
N TRP A 46 -3.25 35.28 -9.31
CA TRP A 46 -4.18 36.39 -9.11
C TRP A 46 -3.45 37.72 -9.12
N ILE A 47 -4.16 38.78 -9.47
CA ILE A 47 -3.63 40.14 -9.43
C ILE A 47 -3.76 40.67 -7.99
N ILE A 48 -2.66 41.18 -7.42
CA ILE A 48 -2.66 41.86 -6.11
C ILE A 48 -2.90 43.35 -6.32
N ASP A 49 -2.13 43.94 -7.24
CA ASP A 49 -2.22 45.33 -7.66
C ASP A 49 -1.74 45.47 -9.11
N GLN A 50 -1.62 46.70 -9.60
CA GLN A 50 -1.26 47.00 -10.99
C GLN A 50 0.16 46.55 -11.39
N TYR A 51 1.01 46.16 -10.43
CA TYR A 51 2.40 45.78 -10.65
C TYR A 51 2.76 44.39 -10.11
N THR A 52 1.94 43.84 -9.22
CA THR A 52 2.25 42.66 -8.44
C THR A 52 1.27 41.52 -8.72
N ILE A 53 1.83 40.36 -9.04
CA ILE A 53 1.08 39.12 -9.19
C ILE A 53 1.31 38.19 -8.01
N GLY A 54 0.21 37.65 -7.48
CA GLY A 54 0.23 36.56 -6.53
C GLY A 54 0.21 35.20 -7.24
N CYS A 55 0.92 34.25 -6.66
CA CYS A 55 1.00 32.87 -7.15
C CYS A 55 0.86 31.89 -5.97
N SER A 56 0.08 30.84 -6.18
CA SER A 56 -0.26 29.86 -5.14
C SER A 56 0.92 28.98 -4.75
N GLY A 57 1.90 28.80 -5.65
CA GLY A 57 2.91 27.76 -5.54
C GLY A 57 2.31 26.36 -5.64
N LYS A 58 3.13 25.37 -5.26
CA LYS A 58 2.74 23.96 -5.16
C LYS A 58 1.77 23.74 -3.98
N PRO A 59 0.72 22.91 -4.12
CA PRO A 59 -0.10 22.49 -2.99
C PRO A 59 0.77 21.87 -1.87
N PRO A 60 0.63 22.32 -0.62
CA PRO A 60 1.47 21.83 0.48
C PRO A 60 1.33 20.33 0.73
N LYS A 61 0.10 19.81 0.60
CA LYS A 61 -0.27 18.41 0.82
C LYS A 61 -1.27 17.96 -0.24
N GLU A 62 -1.37 16.64 -0.45
CA GLU A 62 -2.39 16.05 -1.32
C GLU A 62 -3.83 16.33 -0.86
N ILE A 63 -4.01 16.63 0.44
CA ILE A 63 -5.32 16.98 1.02
C ILE A 63 -5.70 18.45 0.83
N SER A 64 -4.80 19.26 0.25
CA SER A 64 -5.00 20.71 0.14
C SER A 64 -5.83 21.06 -1.10
N LYS A 65 -6.87 21.87 -0.91
CA LYS A 65 -7.72 22.48 -1.94
C LYS A 65 -7.50 23.99 -1.94
N TRP A 66 -7.49 24.58 -3.13
CA TRP A 66 -7.32 26.03 -3.26
C TRP A 66 -8.59 26.78 -2.85
N ASN A 67 -8.45 27.76 -1.97
CA ASN A 67 -9.50 28.71 -1.63
C ASN A 67 -9.23 30.04 -2.35
N ASP A 68 -10.11 30.41 -3.28
CA ASP A 68 -9.95 31.60 -4.12
C ASP A 68 -10.20 32.92 -3.35
N GLU A 69 -11.06 32.88 -2.33
CA GLU A 69 -11.38 34.06 -1.50
C GLU A 69 -10.22 34.42 -0.58
N LEU A 70 -9.62 33.41 0.05
CA LEU A 70 -8.49 33.57 0.96
C LEU A 70 -7.13 33.55 0.24
N LYS A 71 -7.12 33.17 -1.05
CA LYS A 71 -5.92 33.04 -1.89
C LYS A 71 -4.86 32.17 -1.22
N ALA A 72 -5.31 31.07 -0.63
CA ALA A 72 -4.50 30.17 0.16
C ALA A 72 -4.95 28.72 -0.03
N TRP A 73 -4.03 27.79 0.21
CA TRP A 73 -4.33 26.36 0.26
C TRP A 73 -4.95 26.02 1.62
N GLU A 74 -6.07 25.31 1.60
CA GLU A 74 -6.77 24.83 2.80
C GLU A 74 -6.93 23.32 2.77
N ASP A 75 -6.94 22.69 3.94
CA ASP A 75 -7.16 21.25 4.03
C ASP A 75 -8.63 20.93 3.71
N SER A 76 -8.87 20.14 2.67
CA SER A 76 -10.20 19.70 2.28
C SER A 76 -10.58 18.39 2.98
N PRO A 77 -11.74 18.31 3.66
CA PRO A 77 -12.23 17.06 4.22
C PRO A 77 -12.50 16.01 3.14
N GLU A 78 -12.85 16.43 1.92
CA GLU A 78 -13.11 15.55 0.77
C GLU A 78 -11.82 14.84 0.34
N LEU A 79 -10.74 15.60 0.13
CA LEU A 79 -9.45 15.05 -0.28
C LEU A 79 -8.79 14.24 0.84
N LYS A 80 -9.05 14.60 2.10
CA LYS A 80 -8.64 13.81 3.26
C LYS A 80 -9.32 12.44 3.27
N ALA A 81 -10.63 12.39 3.03
CA ALA A 81 -11.37 11.14 2.94
C ALA A 81 -10.90 10.27 1.75
N GLU A 82 -10.71 10.87 0.57
CA GLU A 82 -10.21 10.16 -0.62
C GLU A 82 -8.80 9.57 -0.38
N LYS A 83 -7.91 10.36 0.21
CA LYS A 83 -6.56 9.89 0.57
C LYS A 83 -6.64 8.74 1.57
N HIS A 84 -7.45 8.88 2.61
CA HIS A 84 -7.62 7.86 3.64
C HIS A 84 -8.14 6.53 3.04
N GLU A 85 -9.10 6.60 2.11
CA GLU A 85 -9.60 5.42 1.39
C GLU A 85 -8.51 4.75 0.54
N LYS A 86 -7.74 5.53 -0.25
CA LYS A 86 -6.60 5.02 -1.01
C LYS A 86 -5.53 4.36 -0.13
N ASP A 87 -5.28 4.94 1.04
CA ASP A 87 -4.32 4.40 1.99
C ASP A 87 -4.83 3.11 2.65
N LEU A 88 -6.13 2.99 2.91
CA LEU A 88 -6.76 1.73 3.35
C LEU A 88 -6.67 0.63 2.28
N GLU A 89 -6.89 0.96 1.01
CA GLU A 89 -6.75 0.00 -0.10
C GLU A 89 -5.33 -0.54 -0.19
N LYS A 90 -4.33 0.34 -0.17
CA LYS A 90 -2.90 -0.05 -0.16
C LYS A 90 -2.56 -0.93 1.04
N LEU A 91 -3.03 -0.56 2.24
CA LEU A 91 -2.81 -1.36 3.43
C LEU A 91 -3.44 -2.75 3.30
N TRP A 92 -4.64 -2.84 2.72
CA TRP A 92 -5.32 -4.12 2.52
C TRP A 92 -4.55 -5.05 1.57
N GLU A 93 -3.97 -4.52 0.50
CA GLU A 93 -3.06 -5.29 -0.36
C GLU A 93 -1.85 -5.83 0.43
N ASN A 94 -1.23 -4.99 1.26
CA ASN A 94 -0.12 -5.42 2.11
C ASN A 94 -0.52 -6.52 3.11
N ILE A 95 -1.69 -6.39 3.74
CA ILE A 95 -2.25 -7.40 4.65
C ILE A 95 -2.48 -8.72 3.91
N LYS A 96 -3.02 -8.68 2.68
CA LYS A 96 -3.22 -9.89 1.87
C LYS A 96 -1.91 -10.58 1.53
N VAL A 97 -0.88 -9.82 1.15
CA VAL A 97 0.47 -10.37 0.90
C VAL A 97 1.02 -11.02 2.17
N ARG A 98 0.94 -10.33 3.31
CA ARG A 98 1.44 -10.85 4.59
C ARG A 98 0.71 -12.12 5.05
N ARG A 99 -0.61 -12.18 4.86
CA ARG A 99 -1.45 -13.37 5.10
C ARG A 99 -1.00 -14.55 4.25
N THR A 100 -0.76 -14.33 2.96
CA THR A 100 -0.25 -15.36 2.04
C THR A 100 1.10 -15.88 2.50
N LEU A 101 2.02 -15.00 2.90
CA LEU A 101 3.32 -15.40 3.46
C LEU A 101 3.15 -16.24 4.73
N ALA A 102 2.29 -15.81 5.68
CA ALA A 102 2.00 -16.56 6.91
C ALA A 102 1.45 -17.96 6.62
N ALA A 103 0.55 -18.08 5.63
CA ALA A 103 -0.05 -19.33 5.25
C ALA A 103 0.94 -20.34 4.65
N TYR A 104 2.10 -19.89 4.14
CA TYR A 104 3.13 -20.70 3.48
C TYR A 104 4.32 -21.06 4.37
N THR A 105 4.35 -20.57 5.61
CA THR A 105 5.48 -20.84 6.52
C THR A 105 5.49 -22.25 7.09
N GLY A 106 4.61 -23.15 6.66
CA GLY A 106 4.45 -24.49 7.23
C GLY A 106 3.59 -24.54 8.49
N VAL A 107 3.28 -25.77 8.90
CA VAL A 107 2.52 -26.09 10.12
C VAL A 107 3.12 -27.29 10.85
N GLN A 108 3.09 -27.29 12.17
CA GLN A 108 3.64 -28.37 12.98
C GLN A 108 2.56 -29.41 13.32
N VAL A 109 2.80 -30.69 13.02
CA VAL A 109 1.93 -31.82 13.38
C VAL A 109 2.80 -33.02 13.74
N ASP A 110 2.50 -33.66 14.87
CA ASP A 110 3.20 -34.84 15.40
C ASP A 110 4.75 -34.65 15.34
N ASN A 111 5.23 -33.53 15.87
CA ASN A 111 6.64 -33.08 15.93
C ASN A 111 7.33 -32.76 14.60
N HIS A 112 6.64 -32.85 13.47
CA HIS A 112 7.20 -32.54 12.16
C HIS A 112 6.62 -31.25 11.62
N TRP A 113 7.45 -30.49 10.90
CA TRP A 113 7.02 -29.30 10.18
C TRP A 113 6.67 -29.65 8.74
N TRP A 114 5.40 -29.48 8.42
CA TRP A 114 4.85 -29.79 7.11
C TRP A 114 4.83 -28.53 6.26
N HIS A 115 5.22 -28.70 5.00
CA HIS A 115 5.13 -27.63 4.01
C HIS A 115 3.67 -27.22 3.78
N THR A 116 3.42 -25.93 3.67
CA THR A 116 2.09 -25.36 3.35
C THR A 116 2.13 -24.36 2.21
N ASP A 117 3.23 -24.35 1.44
CA ASP A 117 3.33 -23.63 0.18
C ASP A 117 2.34 -24.17 -0.87
N ILE A 118 2.27 -23.48 -2.01
CA ILE A 118 1.32 -23.79 -3.09
C ILE A 118 1.53 -25.21 -3.63
N GLU A 119 2.78 -25.63 -3.87
CA GLU A 119 3.06 -26.93 -4.47
C GLU A 119 2.65 -28.06 -3.54
N SER A 120 2.95 -27.90 -2.24
CA SER A 120 2.57 -28.86 -1.20
C SER A 120 1.05 -28.94 -1.03
N ARG A 121 0.35 -27.80 -1.04
CA ARG A 121 -1.12 -27.75 -0.94
C ARG A 121 -1.81 -28.43 -2.12
N LEU A 122 -1.34 -28.22 -3.35
CA LEU A 122 -1.90 -28.89 -4.53
C LEU A 122 -1.80 -30.42 -4.43
N LYS A 123 -0.66 -30.93 -3.94
CA LYS A 123 -0.48 -32.35 -3.69
C LYS A 123 -1.38 -32.86 -2.56
N TYR A 124 -1.59 -32.09 -1.49
CA TYR A 124 -2.57 -32.43 -0.46
C TYR A 124 -4.00 -32.48 -1.02
N ASP A 125 -4.37 -31.61 -1.95
CA ASP A 125 -5.69 -31.67 -2.59
C ASP A 125 -5.86 -32.97 -3.40
N ASP A 126 -4.82 -33.44 -4.09
CA ASP A 126 -4.82 -34.74 -4.77
C ASP A 126 -4.95 -35.90 -3.78
N LEU A 127 -4.18 -35.89 -2.69
CA LEU A 127 -4.29 -36.89 -1.63
C LEU A 127 -5.67 -36.88 -0.95
N SER A 128 -6.30 -35.72 -0.82
CA SER A 128 -7.67 -35.59 -0.31
C SER A 128 -8.68 -36.29 -1.22
N ARG A 129 -8.50 -36.19 -2.55
CA ARG A 129 -9.34 -36.92 -3.51
C ARG A 129 -9.14 -38.43 -3.38
N LEU A 130 -7.91 -38.91 -3.25
CA LEU A 130 -7.62 -40.34 -3.05
C LEU A 130 -8.20 -40.86 -1.73
N ALA A 131 -8.15 -40.05 -0.66
CA ALA A 131 -8.75 -40.38 0.63
C ALA A 131 -10.28 -40.57 0.53
N VAL A 132 -10.98 -39.67 -0.16
CA VAL A 132 -12.44 -39.76 -0.36
C VAL A 132 -12.82 -41.00 -1.17
N LEU A 133 -12.01 -41.37 -2.16
CA LEU A 133 -12.20 -42.58 -2.96
C LEU A 133 -11.79 -43.87 -2.24
N ASN A 134 -11.32 -43.79 -0.98
CA ASN A 134 -10.79 -44.92 -0.19
C ASN A 134 -9.64 -45.69 -0.88
N ILE A 135 -8.83 -44.98 -1.66
CA ILE A 135 -7.64 -45.53 -2.35
C ILE A 135 -6.37 -44.77 -1.94
N PHE A 136 -6.33 -44.32 -0.70
CA PHE A 136 -5.17 -43.59 -0.16
C PHE A 136 -3.93 -44.51 -0.14
N PRO A 137 -2.74 -44.07 -0.60
CA PRO A 137 -1.57 -44.94 -0.65
C PRO A 137 -1.08 -45.36 0.75
N ASP A 138 -0.77 -46.65 0.94
CA ASP A 138 -0.34 -47.18 2.24
C ASP A 138 1.07 -46.72 2.65
N ASN A 139 1.90 -46.27 1.71
CA ASN A 139 3.32 -45.91 1.92
C ASN A 139 3.68 -44.54 1.32
N GLU A 140 2.75 -43.59 1.29
CA GLU A 140 3.04 -42.23 0.82
C GLU A 140 4.18 -41.62 1.64
N GLN A 141 5.29 -41.28 0.97
CA GLN A 141 6.47 -40.70 1.62
C GLN A 141 6.47 -39.19 1.38
N TRP A 142 6.53 -38.41 2.45
CA TRP A 142 6.52 -36.97 2.36
C TRP A 142 7.77 -36.35 2.97
N LYS A 143 8.38 -35.41 2.25
CA LYS A 143 9.52 -34.66 2.74
C LYS A 143 9.03 -33.44 3.52
N THR A 144 9.43 -33.33 4.78
CA THR A 144 9.08 -32.22 5.69
C THR A 144 10.00 -31.03 5.46
N MET A 145 9.75 -29.92 6.16
CA MET A 145 10.54 -28.70 6.03
C MET A 145 11.97 -28.81 6.60
N ASP A 146 12.20 -29.74 7.52
CA ASP A 146 13.52 -30.08 8.08
C ASP A 146 14.28 -31.13 7.25
N ASN A 147 13.79 -31.41 6.05
CA ASN A 147 14.32 -32.42 5.12
C ASN A 147 14.24 -33.87 5.62
N THR A 148 13.54 -34.15 6.72
CA THR A 148 13.21 -35.52 7.09
C THR A 148 12.12 -36.08 6.15
N THR A 149 11.98 -37.40 6.12
CA THR A 149 10.96 -38.09 5.34
C THR A 149 10.09 -38.90 6.27
N VAL A 150 8.78 -38.69 6.16
CA VAL A 150 7.78 -39.29 7.04
C VAL A 150 6.77 -40.04 6.17
N THR A 151 6.40 -41.24 6.60
CA THR A 151 5.25 -41.95 6.02
C THR A 151 3.97 -41.21 6.38
N LEU A 152 3.34 -40.59 5.39
CA LEU A 152 2.10 -39.85 5.53
C LEU A 152 0.92 -40.82 5.51
N THR A 153 0.54 -41.35 6.68
CA THR A 153 -0.64 -42.20 6.82
C THR A 153 -1.93 -41.39 6.66
N LEU A 154 -3.06 -42.05 6.36
CA LEU A 154 -4.36 -41.39 6.27
C LEU A 154 -4.75 -40.65 7.57
N ASP A 155 -4.43 -41.21 8.74
CA ASP A 155 -4.69 -40.55 10.02
C ASP A 155 -3.85 -39.28 10.19
N LEU A 156 -2.56 -39.37 9.91
CA LEU A 156 -1.64 -38.22 9.97
C LEU A 156 -2.04 -37.14 8.96
N PHE A 157 -2.45 -37.55 7.76
CA PHE A 157 -2.95 -36.65 6.73
C PHE A 157 -4.23 -35.90 7.15
N LYS A 158 -5.16 -36.57 7.85
CA LYS A 158 -6.35 -35.91 8.41
C LYS A 158 -5.98 -34.87 9.47
N LYS A 159 -5.05 -35.19 10.38
CA LYS A 159 -4.54 -34.23 11.37
C LYS A 159 -3.87 -33.03 10.69
N LEU A 160 -3.06 -33.30 9.67
CA LEU A 160 -2.38 -32.26 8.88
C LEU A 160 -3.39 -31.30 8.24
N ASN A 161 -4.41 -31.81 7.54
CA ASN A 161 -5.45 -30.97 6.95
C ASN A 161 -6.20 -30.13 7.98
N GLY A 162 -6.51 -30.71 9.14
CA GLY A 162 -7.11 -29.97 10.26
C GLY A 162 -6.23 -28.82 10.74
N ALA A 163 -4.92 -29.07 10.90
CA ALA A 163 -3.97 -28.04 11.32
C ALA A 163 -3.80 -26.93 10.25
N ILE A 164 -3.73 -27.29 8.96
CA ILE A 164 -3.69 -26.32 7.85
C ILE A 164 -4.96 -25.46 7.83
N TYR A 165 -6.12 -26.08 8.07
CA TYR A 165 -7.40 -25.38 8.12
C TYR A 165 -7.44 -24.36 9.26
N GLU A 166 -7.11 -24.76 10.49
CA GLU A 166 -7.09 -23.84 11.64
C GLU A 166 -6.06 -22.72 11.48
N LYS A 167 -4.86 -23.05 10.96
CA LYS A 167 -3.84 -22.05 10.60
C LYS A 167 -4.39 -21.00 9.64
N THR A 168 -5.02 -21.46 8.55
CA THR A 168 -5.61 -20.59 7.53
C THR A 168 -6.70 -19.72 8.14
N LYS A 169 -7.62 -20.30 8.91
CA LYS A 169 -8.70 -19.59 9.61
C LYS A 169 -8.18 -18.51 10.55
N GLN A 170 -7.14 -18.79 11.33
CA GLN A 170 -6.48 -17.81 12.19
C GLN A 170 -5.92 -16.63 11.37
N ASP A 171 -5.21 -16.91 10.29
CA ASP A 171 -4.59 -15.87 9.45
C ASP A 171 -5.65 -14.99 8.78
N PHE A 172 -6.76 -15.57 8.31
CA PHE A 172 -7.90 -14.79 7.80
C PHE A 172 -8.53 -13.90 8.87
N ALA A 173 -8.79 -14.46 10.07
CA ALA A 173 -9.35 -13.68 11.17
C ALA A 173 -8.43 -12.53 11.61
N ASN A 174 -7.11 -12.75 11.61
CA ASN A 174 -6.15 -11.70 11.93
C ASN A 174 -6.10 -10.61 10.85
N ALA A 175 -6.18 -10.98 9.57
CA ALA A 175 -6.25 -10.00 8.48
C ALA A 175 -7.46 -9.07 8.64
N ASP A 176 -8.64 -9.62 8.93
CA ASP A 176 -9.85 -8.83 9.16
C ASP A 176 -9.74 -7.94 10.41
N ARG A 177 -9.15 -8.48 11.48
CA ARG A 177 -8.88 -7.70 12.71
C ARG A 177 -7.98 -6.51 12.42
N LEU A 178 -6.88 -6.73 11.70
CA LEU A 178 -5.93 -5.67 11.34
C LEU A 178 -6.64 -4.62 10.48
N TYR A 179 -7.36 -5.02 9.43
CA TYR A 179 -8.05 -4.06 8.56
C TYR A 179 -9.13 -3.25 9.29
N LYS A 180 -9.85 -3.84 10.25
CA LYS A 180 -10.80 -3.11 11.11
C LYS A 180 -10.10 -2.07 11.99
N MET A 181 -8.96 -2.42 12.57
CA MET A 181 -8.17 -1.45 13.36
C MET A 181 -7.68 -0.30 12.49
N ALA A 182 -7.30 -0.56 11.23
CA ALA A 182 -6.83 0.46 10.30
C ALA A 182 -7.83 1.58 10.05
N LYS A 183 -9.12 1.20 9.95
CA LYS A 183 -10.22 2.13 9.66
C LYS A 183 -10.44 3.17 10.75
N GLU A 184 -10.02 2.87 11.97
CA GLU A 184 -10.15 3.78 13.11
C GLU A 184 -8.94 4.72 13.24
N LEU A 185 -7.89 4.53 12.43
CA LEU A 185 -6.67 5.36 12.47
C LEU A 185 -6.76 6.52 11.49
N GLU A 186 -6.22 7.68 11.86
CA GLU A 186 -6.11 8.81 10.93
C GLU A 186 -5.14 8.51 9.77
N GLU A 187 -4.07 7.76 10.05
CA GLU A 187 -3.06 7.32 9.08
C GLU A 187 -2.98 5.78 9.04
N PRO A 188 -3.81 5.11 8.22
CA PRO A 188 -3.89 3.64 8.17
C PRO A 188 -2.55 2.95 7.89
N LEU A 189 -1.69 3.56 7.07
CA LEU A 189 -0.40 2.97 6.66
C LEU A 189 0.62 2.84 7.81
N LEU A 190 0.40 3.51 8.95
CA LEU A 190 1.25 3.36 10.14
C LEU A 190 0.90 2.12 10.96
N GLN A 191 -0.18 1.43 10.64
CA GLN A 191 -0.56 0.23 11.35
C GLN A 191 0.50 -0.87 11.20
N ASP A 192 0.95 -1.41 12.33
CA ASP A 192 1.76 -2.63 12.33
C ASP A 192 0.92 -3.85 11.91
N ILE A 193 1.26 -4.39 10.74
CA ILE A 193 0.62 -5.58 10.17
C ILE A 193 1.40 -6.87 10.44
N ASN A 194 2.48 -6.85 11.23
CA ASN A 194 3.34 -8.03 11.42
C ASN A 194 2.95 -8.92 12.59
N ASN A 195 1.98 -8.50 13.40
CA ASN A 195 1.56 -9.21 14.61
C ASN A 195 0.30 -10.10 14.39
N GLY A 196 0.19 -11.17 15.18
CA GLY A 196 -1.00 -12.02 15.28
C GLY A 196 -1.13 -13.12 14.22
N TRP A 197 -0.13 -13.28 13.34
CA TRP A 197 -0.09 -14.36 12.36
C TRP A 197 0.20 -15.70 13.00
N SER A 198 -0.25 -16.76 12.33
CA SER A 198 0.03 -18.12 12.75
C SER A 198 1.52 -18.45 12.72
N ILE A 199 1.92 -19.38 13.59
CA ILE A 199 3.32 -19.80 13.75
C ILE A 199 3.77 -20.58 12.51
N GLY A 200 5.05 -20.44 12.17
CA GLY A 200 5.69 -21.02 11.02
C GLY A 200 7.08 -21.57 11.32
N TYR A 201 7.57 -22.41 10.40
CA TYR A 201 8.81 -23.16 10.51
C TYR A 201 10.10 -22.32 10.62
N ALA A 202 10.05 -21.04 10.28
CA ALA A 202 11.20 -20.13 10.38
C ALA A 202 11.05 -19.04 11.46
N LEU A 203 10.16 -19.23 12.44
CA LEU A 203 10.02 -18.31 13.59
C LEU A 203 10.83 -18.73 14.84
N ASN A 204 11.57 -19.85 14.79
CA ASN A 204 12.34 -20.40 15.92
C ASN A 204 13.87 -20.37 15.71
N LEU A 205 14.42 -19.33 15.06
CA LEU A 205 15.88 -19.14 15.00
C LEU A 205 16.43 -18.15 16.02
N ASN A 206 15.59 -17.60 16.91
CA ASN A 206 16.00 -16.66 17.97
C ASN A 206 15.82 -17.20 19.40
N GLU A 207 15.73 -18.52 19.57
CA GLU A 207 15.84 -19.17 20.88
C GLU A 207 16.84 -20.34 20.81
N GLN A 208 18.12 -20.02 20.60
CA GLN A 208 19.27 -20.83 21.02
C GLN A 208 20.40 -19.91 21.49
#